data_AF-A0A9E4D252-F1
#
_entry.id   AF-A0A9E4D252-F1
#
_cell.length_a   1.000
_cell.length_b   1.000
_cell.length_c   1.000
_cell.angle_alpha   90.00
_cell.angle_beta   90.00
_cell.angle_gamma   90.00
#
_symmetry.space_group_name_H-M   'P 1'
#
loop_
_entity.id
_entity.type
_entity.pdbx_description
1 polymer ?
#
loop_
_entity_poly.entity_id
_entity_poly.type
_entity_poly.pdbx_seq_one_letter_code
_entity_poly.pdbx_strand_id
1 'polypeptide(L)'
;MANEEQNGLVGEAKDLFKLVQDYAKQETVEPLKGLARYVGFGVAGSLMMTIGLVLLVLAGLRALQTQTGSALDGNWSWAPYLIMVVVAALIIGLAARAIVRDPNSDSQEA
;
A
#
# COMPACT_ATOMS: atom_id res chain seq x y z
N MET A 1 -29.93 -52.64 -13.48
CA MET A 1 -28.94 -52.75 -12.39
C MET A 1 -27.64 -51.99 -12.71
N ALA A 2 -27.04 -52.12 -13.90
CA ALA A 2 -25.80 -51.38 -14.25
C ALA A 2 -25.93 -49.83 -14.30
N ASN A 3 -27.08 -49.29 -14.73
CA ASN A 3 -27.30 -47.82 -14.79
C ASN A 3 -27.48 -47.16 -13.41
N GLU A 4 -27.89 -47.91 -12.38
CA GLU A 4 -28.08 -47.36 -11.03
C GLU A 4 -26.75 -47.29 -10.26
N GLU A 5 -25.88 -48.29 -10.40
CA GLU A 5 -24.50 -48.25 -9.89
C GLU A 5 -23.68 -47.14 -10.55
N GLN A 6 -23.80 -46.97 -11.87
CA GLN A 6 -23.07 -45.93 -12.60
C GLN A 6 -23.52 -44.52 -12.20
N ASN A 7 -24.83 -44.31 -12.01
CA ASN A 7 -25.34 -43.03 -11.50
C ASN A 7 -24.95 -42.79 -10.03
N GLY A 8 -24.85 -43.84 -9.22
CA GLY A 8 -24.35 -43.77 -7.84
C GLY A 8 -22.89 -43.31 -7.76
N LEU A 9 -22.02 -43.93 -8.56
CA LEU A 9 -20.60 -43.57 -8.66
C LEU A 9 -20.36 -42.13 -9.16
N VAL A 10 -21.17 -41.67 -10.13
CA VAL A 10 -21.12 -40.28 -10.61
C VAL A 10 -21.66 -39.30 -9.56
N GLY A 11 -22.64 -39.72 -8.76
CA GLY A 11 -23.15 -38.97 -7.62
C GLY A 11 -22.09 -38.80 -6.53
N GLU A 12 -21.45 -39.89 -6.12
CA GLU A 12 -20.34 -39.86 -5.15
C GLU A 12 -19.17 -39.02 -5.67
N ALA A 13 -18.72 -39.21 -6.90
CA ALA A 13 -17.63 -38.39 -7.45
C ALA A 13 -17.94 -36.88 -7.41
N LYS A 14 -19.21 -36.50 -7.64
CA LYS A 14 -19.66 -35.11 -7.52
C LYS A 14 -19.65 -34.60 -6.09
N ASP A 15 -20.10 -35.41 -5.13
CA ASP A 15 -20.12 -35.01 -3.72
C ASP A 15 -18.70 -34.85 -3.15
N LEU A 16 -17.79 -35.74 -3.54
CA LEU A 16 -16.38 -35.69 -3.18
C LEU A 16 -15.70 -34.45 -3.79
N PHE A 17 -15.98 -34.14 -5.07
CA PHE A 17 -15.50 -32.92 -5.71
C PHE A 17 -16.04 -31.66 -5.01
N LYS A 18 -17.31 -31.68 -4.60
CA LYS A 18 -17.95 -30.56 -3.89
C LYS A 18 -17.32 -30.32 -2.51
N LEU A 19 -17.00 -31.38 -1.77
CA LEU A 19 -16.27 -31.31 -0.49
C LEU A 19 -14.89 -30.68 -0.66
N VAL A 20 -14.12 -31.09 -1.67
CA VAL A 20 -12.80 -30.50 -1.96
C VAL A 20 -12.93 -29.03 -2.36
N GLN A 21 -13.91 -28.71 -3.20
CA GLN A 21 -14.20 -27.33 -3.60
C GLN A 21 -14.55 -26.44 -2.41
N ASP A 22 -15.40 -26.92 -1.52
CA ASP A 22 -15.85 -26.18 -0.35
C ASP A 22 -14.72 -26.01 0.67
N TYR A 23 -13.87 -27.02 0.85
CA TYR A 23 -12.66 -26.92 1.68
C TYR A 23 -11.69 -25.89 1.11
N ALA A 24 -11.38 -25.95 -0.20
CA ALA A 24 -10.50 -24.98 -0.83
C ALA A 24 -11.04 -23.54 -0.71
N LYS A 25 -12.36 -23.34 -0.78
CA LYS A 25 -12.98 -22.04 -0.51
C LYS A 25 -12.86 -21.65 0.96
N GLN A 26 -13.06 -22.58 1.89
CA GLN A 26 -13.00 -22.28 3.32
C GLN A 26 -11.59 -21.87 3.75
N GLU A 27 -10.59 -22.63 3.32
CA GLU A 27 -9.18 -22.38 3.62
C GLU A 27 -8.65 -21.10 2.97
N THR A 28 -9.25 -20.62 1.87
CA THR A 28 -8.77 -19.43 1.14
C THR A 28 -9.57 -18.16 1.41
N VAL A 29 -10.89 -18.24 1.57
CA VAL A 29 -11.76 -17.06 1.71
C VAL A 29 -11.53 -16.35 3.04
N GLU A 30 -11.31 -17.12 4.12
CA GLU A 30 -11.03 -16.55 5.44
C GLU A 30 -9.72 -15.74 5.48
N PRO A 31 -8.57 -16.26 5.00
CA PRO A 31 -7.36 -15.46 4.87
C PRO A 31 -7.49 -14.31 3.85
N LEU A 32 -8.22 -14.50 2.75
CA LEU A 32 -8.43 -13.44 1.76
C LEU A 32 -9.20 -12.25 2.34
N LYS A 33 -10.19 -12.51 3.20
CA LYS A 33 -10.96 -11.45 3.90
C LYS A 33 -10.08 -10.66 4.87
N GLY A 34 -9.15 -11.33 5.55
CA GLY A 34 -8.14 -10.69 6.39
C GLY A 34 -7.22 -9.77 5.59
N LEU A 35 -6.68 -10.28 4.48
CA LEU A 35 -5.86 -9.53 3.52
C LEU A 35 -6.60 -8.31 2.96
N ALA A 36 -7.87 -8.47 2.55
CA ALA A 36 -8.69 -7.38 2.03
C ALA A 36 -8.83 -6.23 3.05
N ARG A 37 -9.03 -6.56 4.33
CA ARG A 37 -9.12 -5.54 5.38
C ARG A 37 -7.78 -4.86 5.64
N TYR A 38 -6.68 -5.62 5.67
CA TYR A 38 -5.33 -5.07 5.82
C TYR A 38 -4.97 -4.12 4.68
N VAL A 39 -5.17 -4.54 3.42
CA VAL A 39 -4.95 -3.70 2.24
C VAL A 39 -5.87 -2.48 2.27
N GLY A 40 -7.13 -2.65 2.67
CA GLY A 40 -8.08 -1.53 2.80
C GLY A 40 -7.57 -0.44 3.76
N PHE A 41 -7.08 -0.83 4.94
CA PHE A 41 -6.47 0.13 5.88
C PHE A 41 -5.15 0.69 5.35
N GLY A 42 -4.34 -0.11 4.65
CA GLY A 42 -3.11 0.34 4.02
C GLY A 42 -3.37 1.44 2.97
N VAL A 43 -4.37 1.24 2.11
CA VAL A 43 -4.78 2.22 1.11
C VAL A 43 -5.33 3.48 1.78
N ALA A 44 -6.24 3.34 2.74
CA ALA A 44 -6.79 4.49 3.46
C ALA A 44 -5.68 5.31 4.16
N GLY A 45 -4.74 4.63 4.82
CA GLY A 45 -3.58 5.26 5.45
C GLY A 45 -2.68 5.96 4.45
N SER A 46 -2.37 5.32 3.30
CA SER A 46 -1.55 5.92 2.25
C SER A 46 -2.19 7.18 1.65
N LEU A 47 -3.52 7.21 1.52
CA LEU A 47 -4.24 8.38 1.03
C LEU A 47 -4.16 9.52 2.03
N MET A 48 -4.43 9.25 3.31
CA MET A 48 -4.28 10.25 4.38
C MET A 48 -2.85 10.80 4.45
N MET A 49 -1.84 9.93 4.37
CA MET A 49 -0.43 10.34 4.36
C MET A 49 -0.09 11.19 3.13
N THR A 50 -0.57 10.81 1.94
CA THR A 50 -0.34 11.57 0.71
C THR A 50 -0.97 12.95 0.80
N ILE A 51 -2.21 13.06 1.29
CA ILE A 51 -2.89 14.34 1.48
C ILE A 51 -2.10 15.22 2.47
N GLY A 52 -1.71 14.66 3.62
CA GLY A 52 -0.92 15.37 4.62
C GLY A 52 0.41 15.88 4.05
N LEU A 53 1.12 15.06 3.27
CA LEU A 53 2.37 15.43 2.64
C LEU A 53 2.20 16.55 1.61
N VAL A 54 1.16 16.48 0.77
CA VAL A 54 0.86 17.55 -0.20
C VAL A 54 0.57 18.86 0.53
N LEU A 55 -0.26 18.82 1.58
CA LEU A 55 -0.56 20.02 2.37
C LEU A 55 0.70 20.58 3.06
N LEU A 56 1.58 19.72 3.57
CA LEU A 56 2.85 20.12 4.17
C LEU A 56 3.77 20.81 3.14
N VAL A 57 3.88 20.25 1.94
CA VAL A 57 4.66 20.84 0.84
C VAL A 57 4.10 22.20 0.44
N LEU A 58 2.77 22.33 0.31
CA LEU A 58 2.13 23.61 0.00
C LEU A 58 2.32 24.64 1.12
N ALA A 59 2.20 24.23 2.38
CA ALA A 59 2.44 25.09 3.53
C ALA A 59 3.91 25.57 3.57
N GLY A 60 4.86 24.68 3.31
CA GLY A 60 6.29 25.01 3.22
C GLY A 60 6.60 25.97 2.08
N LEU A 61 6.04 25.73 0.89
CA LEU A 61 6.17 26.64 -0.25
C LEU A 61 5.63 28.03 0.09
N ARG A 62 4.44 28.09 0.71
CA ARG A 62 3.82 29.34 1.11
C ARG A 62 4.62 30.06 2.19
N ALA A 63 5.15 29.34 3.17
CA ALA A 63 6.02 29.92 4.20
C ALA A 63 7.28 30.50 3.57
N LEU A 64 7.91 29.77 2.64
CA LEU A 64 9.11 30.24 1.96
C LEU A 64 8.84 31.52 1.18
N GLN A 65 7.78 31.54 0.37
CA GLN A 65 7.37 32.74 -0.39
C GLN A 65 6.96 33.91 0.51
N THR A 66 6.26 33.65 1.63
CA THR A 66 5.81 34.71 2.54
C THR A 66 6.97 35.34 3.31
N GLN A 67 7.92 34.52 3.79
CA GLN A 67 9.03 34.99 4.62
C GLN A 67 10.17 35.60 3.80
N THR A 68 10.39 35.14 2.57
CA THR A 68 11.39 35.75 1.67
C THR A 68 10.86 36.94 0.87
N GLY A 69 9.53 37.12 0.80
CA GLY A 69 8.89 38.29 0.22
C GLY A 69 9.37 38.57 -1.21
N SER A 70 9.89 39.77 -1.45
CA SER A 70 10.39 40.19 -2.77
C SER A 70 11.79 39.66 -3.11
N ALA A 71 12.52 39.06 -2.17
CA ALA A 71 13.89 38.60 -2.39
C ALA A 71 13.98 37.45 -3.40
N LEU A 72 12.92 36.63 -3.49
CA LEU A 72 12.80 35.54 -4.45
C LEU A 72 11.78 35.83 -5.55
N ASP A 73 11.44 37.10 -5.79
CA ASP A 73 10.45 37.49 -6.78
C ASP A 73 11.10 37.85 -8.14
N GLY A 74 10.30 37.89 -9.21
CA GLY A 74 10.80 38.16 -10.57
C GLY A 74 11.66 37.02 -11.14
N ASN A 75 12.95 37.28 -11.43
CA ASN A 75 13.85 36.31 -12.06
C ASN A 75 14.19 35.09 -11.17
N TRP A 76 13.95 35.19 -9.85
CA TRP A 76 14.20 34.12 -8.88
C TRP A 76 12.93 33.39 -8.43
N SER A 77 11.77 33.69 -9.03
CA SER A 77 10.47 33.11 -8.68
C SER A 77 10.40 31.58 -8.80
N TRP A 78 11.29 30.95 -9.58
CA TRP A 78 11.39 29.49 -9.70
C TRP A 78 12.05 28.82 -8.49
N ALA A 79 12.89 29.54 -7.73
CA ALA A 79 13.71 28.95 -6.66
C ALA A 79 12.87 28.35 -5.51
N PRO A 80 11.80 28.99 -5.00
CA PRO A 80 10.94 28.38 -3.98
C PRO A 80 10.36 27.03 -4.40
N TYR A 81 9.98 26.90 -5.68
CA TYR A 81 9.43 25.65 -6.21
C TYR A 81 10.49 24.56 -6.30
N LEU A 82 11.69 24.89 -6.80
CA LEU A 82 12.79 23.92 -6.89
C LEU A 82 13.23 23.43 -5.51
N ILE A 83 13.32 24.32 -4.52
CA ILE A 83 13.63 23.95 -3.12
C ILE A 83 12.60 22.95 -2.60
N MET A 84 11.31 23.23 -2.77
CA MET A 84 10.26 22.34 -2.27
C MET A 84 10.19 20.99 -3.02
N VAL A 85 10.55 20.96 -4.31
CA VAL A 85 10.73 19.70 -5.06
C VAL A 85 11.86 18.86 -4.47
N VAL A 86 13.01 19.48 -4.16
CA VAL A 86 14.13 18.78 -3.52
C VAL A 86 13.74 18.26 -2.14
N VAL A 87 13.04 19.07 -1.32
CA VAL A 87 12.54 18.64 -0.01
C VAL A 87 11.58 17.45 -0.15
N ALA A 88 10.64 17.49 -1.09
CA ALA A 88 9.72 16.38 -1.34
C ALA A 88 10.47 15.11 -1.79
N ALA A 89 11.45 15.24 -2.69
CA ALA A 89 12.28 14.12 -3.14
C ALA A 89 13.09 13.50 -2.00
N LEU A 90 13.64 14.31 -1.09
CA LEU A 90 14.33 13.83 0.11
C LEU A 90 13.40 13.07 1.04
N ILE A 91 12.20 13.59 1.30
CA ILE A 91 11.20 12.90 2.13
C ILE A 91 10.83 11.54 1.51
N ILE A 92 10.57 11.51 0.20
CA ILE A 92 10.28 10.26 -0.53
C ILE A 92 11.46 9.29 -0.43
N GLY A 93 12.69 9.76 -0.62
CA GLY A 93 13.90 8.93 -0.52
C GLY A 93 14.10 8.36 0.89
N LEU A 94 13.86 9.15 1.94
CA LEU A 94 13.92 8.70 3.32
C LEU A 94 12.82 7.69 3.65
N ALA A 95 11.59 7.93 3.18
CA ALA A 95 10.49 6.99 3.34
C ALA A 95 10.77 5.66 2.61
N ALA A 96 11.26 5.71 1.37
CA ALA A 96 11.66 4.52 0.63
C ALA A 96 12.77 3.74 1.35
N ARG A 97 13.79 4.45 1.87
CA ARG A 97 14.85 3.82 2.66
C ARG A 97 14.32 3.18 3.94
N ALA A 98 13.36 3.83 4.62
CA ALA A 98 12.74 3.27 5.83
C ALA A 98 11.93 2.00 5.54
N ILE A 99 11.28 1.93 4.37
CA ILE A 99 10.53 0.75 3.93
C ILE A 99 11.47 -0.42 3.57
N VAL A 100 12.62 -0.13 2.96
CA VAL A 100 13.56 -1.16 2.47
C VAL A 100 14.50 -1.69 3.56
N ARG A 101 14.68 -0.99 4.68
CA ARG A 101 15.60 -1.40 5.74
C ARG A 101 15.08 -2.65 6.48
N ASP A 102 15.82 -3.75 6.38
CA ASP A 102 15.52 -5.00 7.08
C ASP A 102 15.75 -4.83 8.60
N PRO A 103 14.75 -5.09 9.46
CA PRO A 103 14.88 -4.94 10.92
C PRO A 103 15.93 -5.86 11.57
N ASN A 104 16.36 -6.92 10.88
CA ASN A 104 17.24 -7.96 11.43
C ASN A 104 18.74 -7.74 11.17
N SER A 105 19.16 -6.60 10.59
CA SER A 105 20.59 -6.28 10.44
C SER A 105 21.26 -5.97 11.79
N ASP A 106 20.51 -5.44 12.74
CA ASP A 106 21.05 -4.89 13.99
C ASP A 106 21.19 -5.99 15.08
N SER A 107 20.58 -7.16 14.89
CA SER A 107 20.63 -8.32 15.80
C SER A 107 21.74 -9.32 15.49
N GLN A 108 22.49 -9.13 14.39
CA GLN A 108 23.64 -9.97 14.04
C GLN A 108 25.00 -9.37 14.43
N GLU A 109 25.01 -8.15 14.96
CA GLU A 109 26.22 -7.45 15.45
C GLU A 109 26.30 -7.37 16.99
N ALA A 110 25.33 -7.94 17.74
CA ALA A 110 25.27 -7.96 19.20
C ALA A 110 25.48 -9.37 19.78
#